data_AF-A0A3B9EG67-F1
#
_entry.id   AF-A0A3B9EG67-F1
#
_cell.length_a   1.000
_cell.length_b   1.000
_cell.length_c   1.000
_cell.angle_alpha   90.00
_cell.angle_beta   90.00
_cell.angle_gamma   90.00
#
_symmetry.space_group_name_H-M   'P 1'
#
loop_
_entity.id
_entity.type
_entity.pdbx_description
1 polymer ?
#
loop_
_entity_poly.entity_id
_entity_poly.type
_entity_poly.pdbx_seq_one_letter_code
_entity_poly.pdbx_strand_id
1 'polypeptide(L)'
;MDVAGRARHLVWGPYDVLPAGRWRATARLIFDRWACRHKYYFEFGAVADFVRHEFCPGREGVFEFEAEHAWSKASKTELRVVMIESSLGGQFDFMGAQIERLS
;
A
#
# COMPACT_ATOMS: atom_id res chain seq x y z
N MET A 1 -8.06 29.15 -1.92
CA MET A 1 -6.72 28.80 -2.46
C MET A 1 -6.43 27.40 -1.96
N ASP A 2 -6.56 26.40 -2.83
CA ASP A 2 -6.27 25.01 -2.47
C ASP A 2 -4.76 24.80 -2.52
N VAL A 3 -4.17 24.53 -1.36
CA VAL A 3 -2.77 24.09 -1.28
C VAL A 3 -2.76 22.60 -1.55
N ALA A 4 -2.37 22.21 -2.77
CA ALA A 4 -2.03 20.82 -3.06
C ALA A 4 -0.74 20.46 -2.30
N GLY A 5 -0.90 19.95 -1.08
CA GLY A 5 0.18 19.36 -0.29
C GLY A 5 0.83 18.13 -0.94
N ARG A 6 1.96 17.70 -0.38
CA ARG A 6 2.77 16.57 -0.86
C ARG A 6 2.09 15.22 -0.58
N ALA A 7 2.42 14.22 -1.42
CA ALA A 7 2.09 12.81 -1.18
C ALA A 7 2.46 12.35 0.24
N ARG A 8 1.62 11.53 0.85
CA ARG A 8 1.77 11.06 2.25
C ARG A 8 1.70 9.55 2.35
N HIS A 9 2.65 8.96 3.07
CA HIS A 9 2.55 7.56 3.50
C HIS A 9 1.45 7.45 4.56
N LEU A 10 0.44 6.62 4.28
CA LEU A 10 -0.63 6.27 5.22
C LEU A 10 -0.30 4.96 5.95
N VAL A 11 0.42 4.05 5.27
CA VAL A 11 0.93 2.79 5.81
C VAL A 11 2.38 2.66 5.37
N TRP A 12 3.25 2.23 6.29
CA TRP A 12 4.63 1.87 5.99
C TRP A 12 5.14 0.87 7.04
N GLY A 13 5.58 -0.30 6.57
CA GLY A 13 6.09 -1.39 7.40
C GLY A 13 6.14 -2.67 6.58
N PRO A 14 6.15 -3.88 7.17
CA PRO A 14 6.49 -4.17 8.56
C PRO A 14 8.01 -4.15 8.82
N TYR A 15 8.86 -4.06 7.79
CA TYR A 15 10.33 -4.09 7.87
C TYR A 15 10.95 -5.43 8.30
N ASP A 16 10.16 -6.50 8.32
CA ASP A 16 10.65 -7.86 8.49
C ASP A 16 11.63 -8.25 7.39
N VAL A 17 12.62 -9.07 7.72
CA VAL A 17 13.55 -9.62 6.74
C VAL A 17 12.94 -10.88 6.15
N LEU A 18 12.54 -10.80 4.87
CA LEU A 18 12.08 -11.97 4.13
C LEU A 18 13.27 -12.63 3.43
N PRO A 19 13.42 -13.96 3.49
CA PRO A 19 14.43 -14.68 2.70
C PRO A 19 14.10 -14.61 1.20
N ALA A 20 15.09 -14.99 0.38
CA ALA A 20 14.89 -15.13 -1.06
C ALA A 20 13.72 -16.07 -1.37
N GLY A 21 12.91 -15.70 -2.36
CA GLY A 21 11.68 -16.39 -2.71
C GLY A 21 10.64 -15.44 -3.29
N ARG A 22 9.50 -16.00 -3.70
CA ARG A 22 8.35 -15.21 -4.17
C ARG A 22 7.37 -15.03 -3.03
N TRP A 23 6.93 -13.81 -2.81
CA TRP A 23 6.04 -13.46 -1.71
C TRP A 23 4.82 -12.70 -2.22
N ARG A 24 3.69 -12.86 -1.54
CA ARG A 24 2.48 -12.07 -1.74
C ARG A 24 2.15 -11.30 -0.47
N ALA A 25 1.73 -10.05 -0.63
CA ALA A 25 1.08 -9.29 0.42
C ALA A 25 -0.38 -9.08 0.06
N THR A 26 -1.28 -9.40 0.99
CA THR A 26 -2.72 -9.15 0.89
C THR A 26 -3.15 -8.20 2.01
N ALA A 27 -3.61 -7.01 1.66
CA ALA A 27 -3.99 -5.95 2.59
C ALA A 27 -5.47 -5.60 2.52
N ARG A 28 -6.10 -5.34 3.67
CA ARG A 28 -7.49 -4.91 3.77
C ARG A 28 -7.58 -3.43 4.15
N LEU A 29 -8.18 -2.64 3.26
CA LEU A 29 -8.26 -1.18 3.37
C LEU A 29 -9.73 -0.74 3.39
N ILE A 30 -10.05 0.28 4.19
CA ILE A 30 -11.37 0.92 4.20
C ILE A 30 -11.24 2.36 3.70
N PHE A 31 -12.16 2.76 2.82
CA PHE A 31 -12.28 4.13 2.34
C PHE A 31 -13.71 4.63 2.56
N ASP A 32 -13.85 5.83 3.12
CA ASP A 32 -15.15 6.52 3.16
C ASP A 32 -15.50 7.20 1.81
N ARG A 33 -16.66 7.84 1.75
CA ARG A 33 -17.17 8.59 0.58
C ARG A 33 -16.26 9.70 0.04
N TRP A 34 -15.31 10.18 0.83
CA TRP A 34 -14.38 11.24 0.45
C TRP A 34 -13.04 10.64 0.05
N ALA A 35 -12.51 9.74 0.88
CA ALA A 35 -11.25 9.05 0.66
C ALA A 35 -11.26 8.22 -0.63
N CYS A 36 -12.42 7.67 -1.02
CA CYS A 36 -12.54 6.86 -2.23
C CYS A 36 -12.30 7.62 -3.55
N ARG A 37 -12.25 8.95 -3.50
CA ARG A 37 -12.04 9.81 -4.68
C ARG A 37 -10.57 10.10 -4.93
N HIS A 38 -9.70 9.84 -3.95
CA HIS A 38 -8.28 10.12 -4.04
C HIS A 38 -7.52 9.02 -4.77
N LYS A 39 -6.36 9.39 -5.30
CA LYS A 39 -5.42 8.44 -5.88
C LYS A 39 -4.38 7.98 -4.87
N TYR A 40 -4.06 6.70 -4.94
CA TYR A 40 -3.15 6.02 -4.04
C TYR A 40 -2.14 5.17 -4.79
N TYR A 41 -0.98 4.96 -4.18
CA TYR A 41 -0.10 3.84 -4.50
C TYR A 41 -0.25 2.74 -3.46
N PHE A 42 -0.36 1.50 -3.92
CA PHE A 42 -0.09 0.30 -3.14
C PHE A 42 1.25 -0.26 -3.59
N GLU A 43 2.20 -0.35 -2.66
CA GLU A 43 3.57 -0.78 -2.95
C GLU A 43 3.94 -1.97 -2.09
N PHE A 44 4.64 -2.94 -2.68
CA PHE A 44 5.18 -4.10 -1.96
C PHE A 44 6.53 -4.51 -2.53
N GLY A 45 7.53 -4.69 -1.68
CA GLY A 45 8.87 -5.10 -2.11
C GLY A 45 9.97 -4.76 -1.11
N ALA A 46 11.22 -4.80 -1.57
CA ALA A 46 12.36 -4.27 -0.84
C ALA A 46 12.44 -2.74 -0.94
N VAL A 47 13.28 -2.13 -0.09
CA VAL A 47 13.43 -0.65 0.01
C VAL A 47 13.64 0.04 -1.35
N ALA A 48 14.48 -0.53 -2.21
CA ALA A 48 14.82 0.04 -3.52
C ALA A 48 14.22 -0.73 -4.72
N ASP A 49 13.52 -1.83 -4.46
CA ASP A 49 12.99 -2.72 -5.49
C ASP A 49 11.61 -3.22 -5.05
N PHE A 50 10.56 -2.62 -5.61
CA PHE A 50 9.18 -2.90 -5.23
C PHE A 50 8.25 -2.81 -6.43
N VAL A 51 7.15 -3.57 -6.37
CA VAL A 51 6.03 -3.36 -7.27
C VAL A 51 5.18 -2.20 -6.77
N ARG A 52 4.63 -1.41 -7.69
CA ARG A 52 3.75 -0.27 -7.41
C ARG A 52 2.49 -0.38 -8.26
N HIS A 53 1.33 -0.27 -7.61
CA HIS A 53 0.03 -0.17 -8.25
C HIS A 53 -0.59 1.19 -7.94
N GLU A 54 -0.87 1.99 -8.97
CA GLU A 54 -1.71 3.20 -8.83
C GLU A 54 -3.19 2.80 -8.88
N PHE A 55 -3.99 3.32 -7.94
CA PHE A 55 -5.43 3.06 -7.93
C PHE A 55 -6.21 4.25 -7.36
N CYS A 56 -7.52 4.27 -7.66
CA CYS A 56 -8.52 5.11 -7.03
C CYS A 56 -9.71 4.21 -6.67
N PRO A 57 -10.13 4.10 -5.38
CA PRO A 57 -11.18 3.16 -4.98
C PRO A 57 -12.51 3.35 -5.71
N GLY A 58 -12.86 4.60 -6.05
CA GLY A 58 -14.05 4.96 -6.83
C GLY A 58 -15.38 4.81 -6.08
N ARG A 59 -15.41 4.09 -4.97
CA ARG A 59 -16.57 3.95 -4.05
C ARG A 59 -16.11 3.72 -2.62
N GLU A 60 -16.98 4.03 -1.66
CA GLU A 60 -16.73 3.71 -0.25
C GLU A 60 -16.83 2.21 0.02
N GLY A 61 -16.16 1.76 1.09
CA GLY A 61 -16.25 0.39 1.58
C GLY A 61 -14.89 -0.25 1.87
N VAL A 62 -14.93 -1.57 2.03
CA VAL A 62 -13.76 -2.42 2.31
C VAL A 62 -13.26 -3.04 1.02
N PHE A 63 -11.95 -2.99 0.83
CA PHE A 63 -11.25 -3.51 -0.33
C PHE A 63 -10.07 -4.38 0.09
N GLU A 64 -9.75 -5.34 -0.77
CA GLU A 64 -8.59 -6.20 -0.63
C GLU A 64 -7.62 -5.90 -1.77
N PHE A 65 -6.35 -5.71 -1.42
CA PHE A 65 -5.27 -5.40 -2.35
C PHE A 65 -4.21 -6.46 -2.26
N GLU A 66 -3.80 -6.96 -3.43
CA GLU A 66 -2.74 -7.95 -3.54
C GLU A 66 -1.59 -7.42 -4.36
N ALA A 67 -0.38 -7.71 -3.91
CA ALA A 67 0.83 -7.47 -4.67
C ALA A 67 1.81 -8.62 -4.45
N GLU A 68 2.52 -8.98 -5.51
CA GLU A 68 3.54 -10.01 -5.47
C GLU A 68 4.90 -9.42 -5.83
N HIS A 69 5.93 -9.87 -5.14
CA HIS A 69 7.31 -9.47 -5.43
C HIS A 69 8.27 -10.64 -5.17
N ALA A 70 9.37 -10.67 -5.89
CA ALA A 70 10.37 -11.73 -5.82
C ALA A 70 11.68 -11.19 -5.25
N TRP A 71 12.12 -11.77 -4.13
CA TRP A 71 13.38 -11.44 -3.49
C TRP A 71 14.48 -12.38 -4.00
N SER A 72 15.54 -11.80 -4.56
CA SER A 72 16.74 -12.56 -4.95
C SER A 72 17.66 -12.89 -3.77
N LYS A 73 17.52 -12.15 -2.65
CA LYS A 73 18.29 -12.33 -1.41
C LYS A 73 17.48 -11.86 -0.21
N ALA A 74 17.86 -12.33 0.99
CA ALA A 74 17.22 -11.90 2.22
C ALA A 74 17.31 -10.38 2.38
N SER A 75 16.16 -9.70 2.48
CA SER A 75 16.09 -8.23 2.56
C SER A 75 14.87 -7.77 3.37
N LYS A 76 14.93 -6.54 3.90
CA LYS A 76 13.78 -5.93 4.56
C LYS A 76 12.63 -5.73 3.58
N THR A 77 11.43 -6.10 4.01
CA THR A 77 10.20 -5.92 3.25
C THR A 77 9.51 -4.61 3.62
N GLU A 78 8.91 -3.98 2.62
CA GLU A 78 8.09 -2.80 2.76
C GLU A 78 6.78 -3.00 2.01
N LEU A 79 5.68 -2.76 2.72
CA LEU A 79 4.34 -2.55 2.24
C LEU A 79 3.99 -1.10 2.53
N ARG A 80 3.62 -0.37 1.49
CA ARG A 80 3.30 1.07 1.60
C ARG A 80 1.95 1.35 0.96
N VAL A 81 1.17 2.16 1.64
CA VAL A 81 0.00 2.83 1.06
C VAL A 81 0.33 4.31 1.05
N VAL A 82 0.33 4.93 -0.12
CA VAL A 82 0.70 6.34 -0.30
C VAL A 82 -0.45 7.07 -0.94
N MET A 83 -0.98 8.11 -0.31
CA MET A 83 -1.90 9.04 -0.98
C MET A 83 -1.06 10.00 -1.83
N ILE A 84 -1.33 10.06 -3.13
CA ILE A 84 -0.48 10.77 -4.11
C ILE A 84 -0.77 12.27 -4.09
N GLU A 85 -2.00 12.63 -3.72
CA GLU A 85 -2.49 14.00 -3.66
C GLU A 85 -2.73 14.44 -2.21
N SER A 86 -2.85 15.75 -2.03
CA SER A 86 -3.32 16.30 -0.76
C SER A 86 -4.83 16.20 -0.70
N SER A 87 -5.34 15.71 0.43
CA SER A 87 -6.76 15.78 0.74
C SER A 87 -7.03 16.82 1.82
N LEU A 88 -8.22 17.41 1.78
CA LEU A 88 -8.77 18.25 2.86
C LEU A 88 -9.66 17.42 3.81
N GLY A 89 -9.82 16.12 3.58
CA GLY A 89 -10.65 15.24 4.39
C GLY A 89 -10.76 13.82 3.82
N GLY A 90 -11.52 12.98 4.52
CA GLY A 90 -11.71 11.56 4.22
C GLY A 90 -11.04 10.65 5.22
N GLN A 91 -11.71 9.54 5.53
CA GLN A 91 -11.23 8.50 6.43
C GLN A 91 -10.67 7.31 5.65
N PHE A 92 -9.47 6.90 6.05
CA PHE A 92 -8.78 5.71 5.59
C PHE A 92 -8.46 4.85 6.81
N ASP A 93 -8.81 3.57 6.76
CA ASP A 93 -8.43 2.60 7.80
C ASP A 93 -7.65 1.43 7.19
N PHE A 94 -6.52 1.10 7.81
CA PHE A 94 -5.75 -0.10 7.50
C PHE A 94 -6.12 -1.21 8.48
N MET A 95 -6.82 -2.24 8.00
CA MET A 95 -7.26 -3.37 8.84
C MET A 95 -6.16 -4.40 9.11
N GLY A 96 -5.04 -4.30 8.39
CA GLY A 96 -3.94 -5.24 8.45
C GLY A 96 -3.55 -5.75 7.07
N ALA A 97 -2.40 -6.43 7.04
CA ALA A 97 -1.92 -7.17 5.89
C ALA A 97 -1.41 -8.53 6.33
N GLN A 98 -1.50 -9.50 5.42
CA GLN A 98 -0.86 -10.80 5.55
C GLN A 98 0.22 -10.90 4.48
N ILE A 99 1.37 -11.46 4.85
CA ILE A 99 2.48 -11.71 3.94
C ILE A 99 2.74 -13.21 3.93
N GLU A 100 2.65 -13.81 2.74
CA GLU A 100 2.80 -15.26 2.55
C GLU A 100 3.85 -15.56 1.50
N ARG A 101 4.54 -16.69 1.68
CA ARG A 101 5.49 -17.19 0.69
C ARG A 101 4.77 -18.06 -0.33
N LEU A 102 5.00 -17.80 -1.60
CA LEU A 102 4.45 -18.56 -2.72
C LEU A 102 5.40 -19.67 -3.21
N SER A 103 6.71 -19.40 -3.24
CA SER A 103 7.77 -20.36 -3.60
C SER A 103 9.15 -19.97 -3.06
#